data_AF-R1H0Z9-F1
#
_entry.id   AF-R1H0Z9-F1
#
_cell.length_a   1.000
_cell.length_b   1.000
_cell.length_c   1.000
_cell.angle_alpha   90.00
_cell.angle_beta   90.00
_cell.angle_gamma   90.00
#
_symmetry.space_group_name_H-M   'P 1'
#
loop_
_entity.id
_entity.type
_entity.pdbx_description
1 polymer ?
#
loop_
_entity_poly.entity_id
_entity_poly.type
_entity_poly.pdbx_seq_one_letter_code
_entity_poly.pdbx_strand_id
1 'polypeptide(L)'
;MPGFSLWLVPPDSSPVYRALSALIADTLPAQFPAASPPSFVPHVTLTSDVPSATFTTSSDEAQQKRDARAWLDSLGPLLPASHDVRVRFEALDVGERFVQKLTLRVRKEGGLAQLARVSRLQGVLGGADADVAESWLEQSYRPHCSLV
;
A
#
# COMPACT_ATOMS: atom_id res chain seq x y z
N MET A 1 10.85 -14.85 0.55
CA MET A 1 9.89 -15.38 -0.44
C MET A 1 9.26 -14.19 -1.13
N PRO A 2 9.15 -14.15 -2.46
CA PRO A 2 8.40 -13.09 -3.13
C PRO A 2 6.94 -13.19 -2.69
N GLY A 3 6.42 -12.14 -2.08
CA GLY A 3 5.02 -12.01 -1.72
C GLY A 3 4.40 -10.83 -2.44
N PHE A 4 3.08 -10.85 -2.59
CA PHE A 4 2.32 -9.74 -3.14
C PHE A 4 2.13 -8.65 -2.09
N SER A 5 1.78 -7.46 -2.54
CA SER A 5 1.44 -6.34 -1.66
C SER A 5 0.08 -5.77 -2.02
N LEU A 6 -0.60 -5.25 -1.00
CA LEU A 6 -1.86 -4.52 -1.18
C LEU A 6 -1.60 -3.03 -1.03
N TRP A 7 -2.07 -2.27 -2.01
CA TRP A 7 -1.83 -0.84 -2.11
C TRP A 7 -3.15 -0.08 -2.09
N LEU A 8 -3.19 1.00 -1.32
CA LEU A 8 -4.20 2.04 -1.44
C LEU A 8 -3.69 3.07 -2.45
N VAL A 9 -4.37 3.14 -3.60
CA VAL A 9 -4.02 4.00 -4.73
C VAL A 9 -5.01 5.17 -4.80
N PRO A 10 -4.56 6.43 -4.89
CA PRO A 10 -5.47 7.55 -5.08
C PRO A 10 -6.13 7.46 -6.46
N PRO A 11 -7.40 7.89 -6.63
CA PRO A 11 -8.03 7.86 -7.94
C PRO A 11 -7.27 8.71 -8.97
N ASP A 12 -7.10 8.21 -10.19
CA ASP A 12 -6.30 8.86 -11.25
C ASP A 12 -6.79 10.29 -11.59
N SER A 13 -8.09 10.54 -11.45
CA SER A 13 -8.69 11.86 -11.68
C SER A 13 -8.45 12.86 -10.54
N SER A 14 -7.97 12.40 -9.38
CA SER A 14 -7.80 13.24 -8.20
C SER A 14 -6.62 14.22 -8.34
N PRO A 15 -6.70 15.41 -7.73
CA PRO A 15 -5.57 16.34 -7.67
C PRO A 15 -4.33 15.74 -6.97
N VAL A 16 -4.56 14.92 -5.94
CA VAL A 16 -3.48 14.28 -5.19
C VAL A 16 -2.71 13.26 -6.02
N TYR A 17 -3.39 12.45 -6.84
CA TYR A 17 -2.74 11.51 -7.76
C TYR A 17 -1.81 12.28 -8.71
N ARG A 18 -2.33 13.32 -9.38
CA ARG A 18 -1.54 14.14 -10.31
C ARG A 18 -0.34 14.80 -9.65
N ALA A 19 -0.50 15.37 -8.46
CA ALA A 19 0.58 16.01 -7.73
C ALA A 19 1.68 15.01 -7.34
N LEU A 20 1.30 13.86 -6.80
CA LEU A 20 2.26 12.82 -6.41
C LEU A 20 2.96 12.21 -7.62
N SER A 21 2.24 11.94 -8.71
CA SER A 21 2.82 11.44 -9.96
C SER A 21 3.84 12.42 -10.53
N ALA A 22 3.55 13.73 -10.54
CA ALA A 22 4.51 14.75 -11.01
C ALA A 22 5.74 14.87 -10.10
N LEU A 23 5.58 14.64 -8.79
CA LEU A 23 6.72 14.59 -7.86
C LEU A 23 7.63 13.39 -8.15
N ILE A 24 7.03 12.20 -8.30
CA ILE A 24 7.73 10.92 -8.53
C ILE A 24 8.39 10.88 -9.91
N ALA A 25 7.67 11.28 -10.97
CA ALA A 25 8.12 11.09 -12.34
C ALA A 25 9.07 12.20 -12.82
N ASP A 26 8.86 13.45 -12.36
CA ASP A 26 9.51 14.61 -12.97
C ASP A 26 10.30 15.43 -11.93
N THR A 27 9.64 15.89 -10.88
CA THR A 27 10.17 16.95 -10.01
C THR A 27 11.37 16.49 -9.18
N LEU A 28 11.27 15.32 -8.55
CA LEU A 28 12.34 14.79 -7.70
C LEU A 28 13.48 14.17 -8.52
N PRO A 29 13.23 13.37 -9.58
CA PRO A 29 14.30 12.86 -10.43
C PRO A 29 15.17 13.97 -11.04
N ALA A 30 14.56 15.11 -11.40
CA ALA A 30 15.30 16.27 -11.93
C ALA A 30 16.31 16.87 -10.93
N GLN A 31 16.11 16.68 -9.62
CA GLN A 31 17.08 17.11 -8.59
C GLN A 31 18.25 16.13 -8.45
N PHE A 32 18.10 14.91 -8.94
CA PHE A 32 19.09 13.83 -8.83
C PHE A 32 19.34 13.15 -10.19
N PRO A 33 19.82 13.88 -11.22
CA PRO A 33 19.91 13.37 -12.59
C PRO A 33 20.83 12.15 -12.74
N ALA A 34 21.77 11.93 -11.83
CA ALA A 34 22.64 10.75 -11.81
C ALA A 34 22.02 9.51 -11.13
N ALA A 35 20.92 9.68 -10.38
CA ALA A 35 20.33 8.61 -9.57
C ALA A 35 19.31 7.75 -10.33
N SER A 36 18.74 8.27 -11.43
CA SER A 36 17.73 7.60 -12.28
C SER A 36 16.72 6.75 -11.48
N PRO A 37 15.98 7.35 -10.53
CA PRO A 37 15.04 6.59 -9.70
C PRO A 37 13.93 5.95 -10.56
N PRO A 38 13.41 4.77 -10.15
CA PRO A 38 12.34 4.12 -10.88
C PRO A 38 11.04 4.93 -10.79
N SER A 39 10.25 4.91 -11.86
CA SER A 39 8.88 5.44 -11.84
C SER A 39 7.91 4.38 -11.33
N PHE A 40 6.94 4.79 -10.51
CA PHE A 40 5.90 3.95 -9.95
C PHE A 40 4.63 4.75 -9.69
N VAL A 41 3.51 4.06 -9.57
CA VAL A 41 2.20 4.67 -9.25
C VAL A 41 2.22 5.15 -7.79
N PRO A 42 1.73 6.35 -7.46
CA PRO A 42 1.64 6.79 -6.07
C PRO A 42 0.71 5.87 -5.27
N HIS A 43 1.19 5.37 -4.13
CA HIS A 43 0.42 4.45 -3.30
C HIS A 43 0.82 4.53 -1.82
N VAL A 44 -0.10 4.11 -0.95
CA VAL A 44 0.18 3.74 0.44
C VAL A 44 0.09 2.23 0.56
N THR A 45 1.17 1.57 0.96
CA THR A 45 1.14 0.12 1.19
C THR A 45 0.28 -0.19 2.42
N LEU A 46 -0.74 -1.01 2.24
CA LEU A 46 -1.63 -1.51 3.30
C LEU A 46 -1.02 -2.74 3.97
N THR A 47 -0.44 -3.65 3.17
CA THR A 47 0.34 -4.77 3.68
C THR A 47 1.26 -5.33 2.59
N SER A 48 2.27 -6.08 3.02
CA SER A 48 3.22 -6.79 2.17
C SER A 48 3.25 -8.27 2.54
N ASP A 49 3.94 -9.08 1.74
CA ASP A 49 4.15 -10.50 1.98
C ASP A 49 2.87 -11.35 1.90
N VAL A 50 1.88 -10.93 1.12
CA VAL A 50 0.67 -11.71 0.81
C VAL A 50 1.08 -12.94 0.00
N PRO A 51 0.91 -14.17 0.53
CA PRO A 51 1.20 -15.38 -0.24
C PRO A 51 0.28 -15.49 -1.46
N SER A 52 0.78 -15.94 -2.61
CA SER A 52 -0.07 -16.19 -3.80
C SER A 52 -1.23 -17.13 -3.49
N ALA A 53 -0.96 -18.17 -2.69
CA ALA A 53 -1.93 -19.16 -2.23
C ALA A 53 -3.14 -18.55 -1.49
N THR A 54 -3.05 -17.31 -1.04
CA THR A 54 -4.17 -16.57 -0.43
C THR A 54 -5.30 -16.33 -1.42
N PHE A 55 -4.97 -16.08 -2.69
CA PHE A 55 -5.96 -15.75 -3.70
C PHE A 55 -5.96 -16.71 -4.89
N THR A 56 -4.85 -17.40 -5.18
CA THR A 56 -4.75 -18.26 -6.37
C THR A 56 -3.82 -19.46 -6.17
N THR A 57 -4.18 -20.58 -6.81
CA THR A 57 -3.29 -21.74 -6.98
C THR A 57 -2.77 -21.84 -8.41
N SER A 58 -3.15 -20.92 -9.29
CA SER A 58 -2.76 -20.92 -10.70
C SER A 58 -1.36 -20.35 -10.88
N SER A 59 -0.61 -20.89 -11.84
CA SER A 59 0.63 -20.30 -12.34
C SER A 59 0.41 -19.37 -13.56
N ASP A 60 -0.79 -19.33 -14.13
CA ASP A 60 -1.16 -18.42 -15.22
C ASP A 60 -1.46 -17.01 -14.69
N GLU A 61 -0.64 -16.03 -15.06
CA GLU A 61 -0.75 -14.63 -14.64
C GLU A 61 -2.15 -14.02 -14.92
N ALA A 62 -2.77 -14.37 -16.06
CA ALA A 62 -4.09 -13.84 -16.40
C ALA A 62 -5.16 -14.37 -15.43
N GLN A 63 -5.07 -15.64 -15.04
CA GLN A 63 -5.91 -16.22 -14.00
C GLN A 63 -5.59 -15.63 -12.63
N GLN A 64 -4.31 -15.47 -12.28
CA GLN A 64 -3.89 -14.87 -11.00
C GLN A 64 -4.49 -13.46 -10.81
N LYS A 65 -4.54 -12.64 -11.87
CA LYS A 65 -5.16 -11.30 -11.82
C LYS A 65 -6.67 -11.36 -11.57
N ARG A 66 -7.37 -12.31 -12.21
CA ARG A 66 -8.82 -12.52 -12.00
C ARG A 66 -9.10 -12.98 -10.57
N ASP A 67 -8.31 -13.93 -10.09
CA ASP A 67 -8.42 -14.48 -8.75
C ASP A 67 -8.13 -13.42 -7.67
N ALA A 68 -7.07 -12.62 -7.87
CA ALA A 68 -6.75 -11.50 -6.99
C ALA A 68 -7.88 -10.48 -6.94
N ARG A 69 -8.53 -10.19 -8.07
CA ARG A 69 -9.70 -9.31 -8.12
C ARG A 69 -10.88 -9.89 -7.35
N ALA A 70 -11.22 -11.15 -7.60
CA ALA A 70 -12.32 -11.83 -6.90
C ALA A 70 -12.08 -11.88 -5.39
N TRP A 71 -10.84 -12.13 -4.97
CA TRP A 71 -10.44 -12.06 -3.57
C TRP A 71 -10.61 -10.66 -2.99
N LEU A 72 -10.12 -9.61 -3.66
CA LEU A 72 -10.33 -8.23 -3.22
C LEU A 72 -11.83 -7.89 -3.07
N ASP A 73 -12.66 -8.32 -4.02
CA ASP A 73 -14.11 -8.08 -3.99
C ASP A 73 -14.75 -8.79 -2.78
N SER A 74 -14.27 -9.99 -2.43
CA SER A 74 -14.71 -10.73 -1.23
C SER A 74 -14.36 -10.05 0.10
N LEU A 75 -13.34 -9.19 0.12
CA LEU A 75 -12.98 -8.42 1.32
C LEU A 75 -13.96 -7.28 1.57
N GLY A 76 -14.71 -6.83 0.55
CA GLY A 76 -15.58 -5.65 0.59
C GLY A 76 -16.44 -5.52 1.86
N PRO A 77 -17.16 -6.58 2.30
CA PRO A 77 -17.98 -6.53 3.52
C PRO A 77 -17.20 -6.31 4.82
N LEU A 78 -15.87 -6.56 4.82
CA LEU A 78 -14.99 -6.40 5.97
C LEU A 78 -14.28 -5.04 5.98
N LEU A 79 -14.27 -4.34 4.84
CA LEU A 79 -13.58 -3.05 4.71
C LEU A 79 -14.39 -1.92 5.35
N PRO A 80 -13.72 -0.89 5.90
CA PRO A 80 -14.40 0.32 6.33
C PRO A 80 -15.11 1.00 5.15
N ALA A 81 -16.14 1.80 5.45
CA ALA A 81 -16.78 2.60 4.42
C ALA A 81 -15.78 3.58 3.79
N SER A 82 -15.94 3.85 2.50
CA SER A 82 -14.99 4.69 1.74
C SER A 82 -14.81 6.09 2.34
N HIS A 83 -15.85 6.66 2.94
CA HIS A 83 -15.81 7.99 3.57
C HIS A 83 -15.06 8.02 4.92
N ASP A 84 -14.85 6.85 5.53
CA ASP A 84 -14.09 6.71 6.78
C ASP A 84 -12.59 6.60 6.51
N VAL A 85 -12.19 6.15 5.33
CA VAL A 85 -10.78 6.06 4.92
C VAL A 85 -10.27 7.44 4.54
N ARG A 86 -9.44 8.03 5.41
CA ARG A 86 -8.81 9.34 5.18
C ARG A 86 -7.30 9.18 5.21
N VAL A 87 -6.65 9.72 4.18
CA VAL A 87 -5.19 9.79 4.08
C VAL A 87 -4.77 11.22 4.32
N ARG A 88 -4.01 11.44 5.40
CA ARG A 88 -3.42 12.73 5.72
C ARG A 88 -1.90 12.61 5.73
N PHE A 89 -1.26 13.33 4.82
CA PHE A 89 0.20 13.48 4.81
C PHE A 89 0.61 14.45 5.93
N GLU A 90 1.58 14.04 6.74
CA GLU A 90 2.02 14.80 7.91
C GLU A 90 3.38 15.46 7.72
N ALA A 91 4.34 14.70 7.21
CA ALA A 91 5.72 15.13 7.12
C ALA A 91 6.42 14.44 5.94
N LEU A 92 7.47 15.10 5.45
CA LEU A 92 8.44 14.50 4.56
C LEU A 92 9.52 13.82 5.39
N ASP A 93 9.75 12.53 5.14
CA ASP A 93 10.77 11.73 5.82
C ASP A 93 11.86 11.33 4.83
N VAL A 94 13.11 11.45 5.27
CA VAL A 94 14.30 10.96 4.57
C VAL A 94 14.84 9.76 5.34
N GLY A 95 15.11 8.66 4.64
CA GLY A 95 15.62 7.43 5.23
C GLY A 95 16.75 6.82 4.41
N GLU A 96 17.44 5.86 5.01
CA GLU A 96 18.61 5.23 4.40
C GLU A 96 18.28 3.96 3.60
N ARG A 97 17.08 3.39 3.80
CA ARG A 97 16.64 2.18 3.07
C ARG A 97 16.19 2.55 1.66
N PHE A 98 16.46 1.67 0.69
CA PHE A 98 16.14 1.92 -0.72
C PHE A 98 14.70 2.36 -0.97
N VAL A 99 13.70 1.75 -0.31
CA VAL A 99 12.27 2.07 -0.46
C VAL A 99 11.78 3.19 0.48
N GLN A 100 12.67 3.73 1.32
CA GLN A 100 12.37 4.80 2.29
C GLN A 100 13.30 6.00 2.12
N LYS A 101 13.88 6.18 0.93
CA LYS A 101 14.82 7.28 0.65
C LYS A 101 14.15 8.64 0.83
N LEU A 102 12.96 8.79 0.26
CA LEU A 102 12.11 9.97 0.45
C LEU A 102 10.66 9.52 0.46
N THR A 103 9.95 9.83 1.55
CA THR A 103 8.56 9.39 1.73
C THR A 103 7.71 10.48 2.37
N LEU A 104 6.43 10.52 2.04
CA LEU A 104 5.44 11.28 2.80
C LEU A 104 4.85 10.39 3.88
N ARG A 105 5.11 10.72 5.14
CA ARG A 105 4.50 10.05 6.28
C ARG A 105 2.99 10.27 6.25
N VAL A 106 2.24 9.19 6.43
CA VAL A 106 0.78 9.22 6.53
C VAL A 106 0.39 9.03 7.98
N ARG A 107 -0.59 9.82 8.46
CA ARG A 107 -1.15 9.59 9.79
C ARG A 107 -1.95 8.30 9.81
N LYS A 108 -1.71 7.49 10.85
CA LYS A 108 -2.50 6.29 11.14
C LYS A 108 -3.81 6.69 11.84
N GLU A 109 -4.75 7.25 11.08
CA GLU A 109 -6.03 7.76 11.57
C GLU A 109 -7.22 7.26 10.74
N GLY A 110 -8.42 7.31 11.33
CA GLY A 110 -9.67 6.92 10.69
C GLY A 110 -9.67 5.48 10.18
N GLY A 111 -10.36 5.25 9.06
CA GLY A 111 -10.50 3.94 8.43
C GLY A 111 -9.20 3.37 7.83
N LEU A 112 -8.11 4.15 7.72
CA LEU A 112 -6.86 3.64 7.16
C LEU A 112 -6.25 2.52 8.02
N ALA A 113 -6.28 2.69 9.35
CA ALA A 113 -5.74 1.70 10.27
C ALA A 113 -6.54 0.38 10.19
N GLN A 114 -7.87 0.48 10.15
CA GLN A 114 -8.75 -0.67 9.96
C GLN A 114 -8.52 -1.35 8.60
N LEU A 115 -8.38 -0.57 7.53
CA LEU A 115 -8.12 -1.07 6.19
C LEU A 115 -6.80 -1.87 6.12
N ALA A 116 -5.72 -1.35 6.72
CA ALA A 116 -4.43 -2.04 6.81
C ALA A 116 -4.52 -3.32 7.68
N ARG A 117 -5.23 -3.25 8.81
CA ARG A 117 -5.46 -4.40 9.69
C ARG A 117 -6.18 -5.54 8.98
N VAL A 118 -7.31 -5.24 8.33
CA VAL A 118 -8.09 -6.25 7.57
C VAL A 118 -7.25 -6.81 6.44
N SER A 119 -6.51 -5.96 5.73
CA SER A 119 -5.59 -6.37 4.67
C SER A 119 -4.52 -7.34 5.17
N ARG A 120 -3.90 -7.10 6.33
CA ARG A 120 -2.91 -8.01 6.94
C ARG A 120 -3.56 -9.32 7.41
N LEU A 121 -4.67 -9.21 8.13
CA LEU A 121 -5.38 -10.36 8.70
C LEU A 121 -5.80 -11.34 7.60
N GLN A 122 -6.44 -10.84 6.55
CA GLN A 122 -6.93 -11.67 5.45
C GLN A 122 -5.82 -12.05 4.47
N GLY A 123 -4.91 -11.12 4.18
CA GLY A 123 -3.85 -11.29 3.18
C GLY A 123 -2.67 -12.14 3.63
N VAL A 124 -2.33 -12.14 4.92
CA VAL A 124 -1.10 -12.78 5.41
C VAL A 124 -1.40 -13.83 6.47
N LEU A 125 -2.40 -13.60 7.31
CA LEU A 125 -2.72 -14.47 8.44
C LEU A 125 -3.91 -15.41 8.16
N GLY A 126 -4.43 -15.41 6.93
CA GLY A 126 -5.55 -16.27 6.52
C GLY A 126 -6.82 -16.10 7.34
N GLY A 127 -7.01 -14.96 7.99
CA GLY A 127 -8.17 -14.67 8.84
C GLY A 127 -8.11 -15.22 10.27
N ALA A 128 -7.03 -15.88 10.68
CA ALA A 128 -6.99 -16.62 11.96
C ALA A 128 -6.54 -15.77 13.16
N ASP A 129 -5.49 -14.96 13.00
CA ASP A 129 -4.79 -14.31 14.14
C ASP A 129 -5.01 -12.80 14.19
N ALA A 130 -6.17 -12.39 14.70
CA ALA A 130 -6.52 -10.97 14.86
C ALA A 130 -5.55 -10.21 15.78
N ASP A 131 -5.07 -10.84 16.85
CA ASP A 131 -4.15 -10.21 17.82
C ASP A 131 -2.77 -9.94 17.19
N VAL A 132 -2.31 -10.85 16.32
CA VAL A 132 -1.06 -10.66 15.57
C VAL A 132 -1.19 -9.52 14.56
N ALA A 133 -2.35 -9.41 13.89
CA ALA A 133 -2.63 -8.28 13.01
C ALA A 133 -2.65 -6.95 13.77
N GLU A 134 -3.22 -6.93 14.98
CA GLU A 134 -3.28 -5.73 15.84
C GLU A 134 -1.89 -5.32 16.31
N SER A 135 -1.11 -6.26 16.85
CA SER A 135 0.26 -6.01 17.28
C SER A 135 1.13 -5.47 16.13
N TRP A 136 0.99 -6.05 14.93
CA TRP A 136 1.65 -5.53 13.73
C TRP A 136 1.21 -4.10 13.39
N LEU A 137 -0.09 -3.80 13.46
CA LEU A 137 -0.63 -2.47 13.18
C LEU A 137 -0.09 -1.41 14.15
N GLU A 138 0.02 -1.74 15.43
CA GLU A 138 0.52 -0.84 16.45
C GLU A 138 2.03 -0.63 16.32
N GLN A 139 2.77 -1.74 16.31
CA GLN A 139 4.20 -1.73 16.55
C GLN A 139 5.01 -1.59 15.25
N SER A 140 4.52 -2.13 14.14
CA SER A 140 5.29 -2.25 12.89
C SER A 140 4.75 -1.41 11.75
N TYR A 141 3.43 -1.26 11.62
CA TYR A 141 2.84 -0.54 10.51
C TYR A 141 3.14 0.96 10.59
N ARG A 142 3.81 1.47 9.55
CA ARG A 142 4.18 2.89 9.39
C ARG A 142 3.74 3.33 7.99
N PRO A 143 2.48 3.77 7.82
CA PRO A 143 1.97 4.12 6.50
C PRO A 143 2.71 5.34 5.95
N HIS A 144 3.10 5.24 4.68
CA HIS A 144 3.78 6.30 3.96
C HIS A 144 3.49 6.15 2.46
N CYS A 145 3.72 7.23 1.71
CA CYS A 145 3.78 7.22 0.25
C CYS A 145 5.23 7.46 -0.16
N SER A 146 5.85 6.51 -0.84
CA SER A 146 7.21 6.69 -1.37
C SER A 146 7.21 7.71 -2.51
N LEU A 147 8.32 8.44 -2.64
CA LEU A 147 8.51 9.46 -3.67
C LEU A 147 9.71 9.20 -4.59
N VAL A 148 10.70 8.42 -4.14
CA VAL A 148 11.91 7.99 -4.90
C VAL A 148 12.36 6.60 -4.48
#